data_AF-A0A2N0PV12-F1
#
_entry.id   AF-A0A2N0PV12-F1
#
_cell.length_a   1.000
_cell.length_b   1.000
_cell.length_c   1.000
_cell.angle_alpha   90.00
_cell.angle_beta   90.00
_cell.angle_gamma   90.00
#
_symmetry.space_group_name_H-M   'P 1'
#
loop_
_entity.id
_entity.type
_entity.pdbx_description
1 polymer ?
#
loop_
_entity_poly.entity_id
_entity_poly.type
_entity_poly.pdbx_seq_one_letter_code
_entity_poly.pdbx_strand_id
1 'polypeptide(L)'
;MYASKTFQRRDILGVYSGLVTRQLTDLEYAWEFNYLVDVKDEEDKKIRVCIDAKHMGNYMRFANHRDTNQNGDQLYVVYNDLWHVLYIAQAEIKLHEQIFVNYGQGYWENKKKYDF
;
A
#
# COMPACT_ATOMS: atom_id res chain seq x y z
N MET A 1 -2.64 12.73 -1.21
CA MET A 1 -3.47 12.74 -2.44
C MET A 1 -4.88 13.20 -2.06
N TYR A 2 -5.65 13.75 -3.02
CA TYR A 2 -6.99 14.29 -2.77
C TYR A 2 -8.02 13.66 -3.70
N ALA A 3 -9.25 13.52 -3.24
CA ALA A 3 -10.35 12.93 -4.00
C ALA A 3 -10.77 13.82 -5.19
N SER A 4 -10.91 13.22 -6.38
CA SER A 4 -11.35 13.90 -7.62
C SER A 4 -12.86 13.89 -7.82
N LYS A 5 -13.59 13.17 -6.97
CA LYS A 5 -15.04 13.08 -6.89
C LYS A 5 -15.42 12.65 -5.48
N THR A 6 -16.70 12.69 -5.15
CA THR A 6 -17.18 12.05 -3.93
C THR A 6 -17.12 10.53 -4.08
N PHE A 7 -16.57 9.84 -3.08
CA PHE A 7 -16.56 8.40 -2.95
C PHE A 7 -17.48 7.98 -1.80
N GLN A 8 -18.16 6.85 -1.97
CA GLN A 8 -18.96 6.20 -0.94
C GLN A 8 -18.17 5.08 -0.26
N ARG A 9 -18.62 4.67 0.93
CA ARG A 9 -17.99 3.56 1.65
C ARG A 9 -17.90 2.31 0.74
N ARG A 10 -16.70 1.70 0.71
CA ARG A 10 -16.27 0.58 -0.14
C ARG A 10 -16.03 0.90 -1.62
N ASP A 11 -16.17 2.14 -2.06
CA ASP A 11 -15.71 2.51 -3.39
C ASP A 11 -14.19 2.27 -3.52
N ILE A 12 -13.78 1.83 -4.70
CA ILE A 12 -12.37 1.68 -5.05
C ILE A 12 -11.77 3.07 -5.27
N LEU A 13 -10.71 3.37 -4.51
CA LEU A 13 -9.92 4.60 -4.65
C LEU A 13 -8.83 4.43 -5.73
N GLY A 14 -8.29 3.22 -5.85
CA GLY A 14 -7.32 2.84 -6.87
C GLY A 14 -6.49 1.62 -6.47
N VAL A 15 -5.70 1.10 -7.41
CA VAL A 15 -4.69 0.06 -7.15
C VAL A 15 -3.39 0.77 -6.76
N TYR A 16 -2.73 0.37 -5.68
CA TYR A 16 -1.36 0.80 -5.40
C TYR A 16 -0.41 0.02 -6.29
N SER A 17 0.17 0.69 -7.29
CA SER A 17 1.08 0.05 -8.25
C SER A 17 2.52 0.45 -8.01
N GLY A 18 3.43 -0.48 -8.27
CA GLY A 18 4.86 -0.22 -8.35
C GLY A 18 5.63 -1.41 -8.89
N LEU A 19 6.95 -1.37 -8.77
CA LEU A 19 7.82 -2.48 -9.14
C LEU A 19 7.76 -3.56 -8.04
N VAL A 20 7.41 -4.79 -8.41
CA VAL A 20 7.50 -5.94 -7.48
C VAL A 20 8.97 -6.33 -7.35
N THR A 21 9.55 -6.16 -6.17
CA THR A 21 11.00 -6.34 -5.97
C THR A 21 11.35 -6.82 -4.56
N ARG A 22 12.53 -7.43 -4.46
CA ARG A 22 13.22 -7.76 -3.19
C ARG A 22 14.27 -6.70 -2.82
N GLN A 23 14.67 -5.87 -3.78
CA GLN A 23 15.74 -4.90 -3.65
C GLN A 23 15.14 -3.53 -3.39
N LEU A 24 14.79 -3.27 -2.14
CA LEU A 24 14.31 -1.95 -1.72
C LEU A 24 15.51 -1.05 -1.41
N THR A 25 15.52 0.13 -2.02
CA THR A 25 16.45 1.21 -1.65
C THR A 25 15.83 2.18 -0.65
N ASP A 26 14.53 2.04 -0.40
CA ASP A 26 13.71 2.91 0.43
C ASP A 26 12.46 2.15 0.85
N LEU A 27 11.94 2.47 2.04
CA LEU A 27 10.73 1.88 2.59
C LEU A 27 9.53 2.84 2.58
N GLU A 28 9.74 4.13 2.30
CA GLU A 28 8.69 5.16 2.32
C GLU A 28 7.54 4.85 1.35
N TYR A 29 7.85 4.24 0.21
CA TYR A 29 6.91 3.93 -0.87
C TYR A 29 6.76 2.43 -1.11
N ALA A 30 7.02 1.61 -0.09
CA ALA A 30 7.00 0.16 -0.19
C ALA A 30 5.81 -0.43 0.56
N TRP A 31 4.91 -1.11 -0.17
CA TRP A 31 3.95 -2.03 0.44
C TRP A 31 4.46 -3.45 0.38
N GLU A 32 4.17 -4.25 1.40
CA GLU A 32 4.39 -5.70 1.31
C GLU A 32 3.54 -6.27 0.18
N PHE A 33 4.12 -7.12 -0.66
CA PHE A 33 3.45 -7.67 -1.85
C PHE A 33 2.32 -8.64 -1.46
N ASN A 34 2.52 -9.41 -0.40
CA ASN A 34 1.53 -10.29 0.22
C ASN A 34 1.91 -10.48 1.69
N TYR A 35 0.99 -10.19 2.62
CA TYR A 35 1.18 -10.45 4.05
C TYR A 35 0.36 -11.66 4.57
N LEU A 36 -0.57 -12.18 3.75
CA LEU A 36 -1.47 -13.28 4.12
C LEU A 36 -0.80 -14.65 3.95
N VAL A 37 0.18 -14.76 3.04
CA VAL A 37 0.92 -15.99 2.79
C VAL A 37 2.40 -15.65 2.60
N ASP A 38 3.26 -16.50 3.17
CA ASP A 38 4.71 -16.38 2.98
C ASP A 38 5.08 -16.55 1.51
N VAL A 39 5.76 -15.56 0.97
CA VAL A 39 6.47 -15.72 -0.31
C VAL A 39 7.76 -16.47 -0.03
N LYS A 40 8.04 -17.51 -0.80
CA LYS A 40 9.19 -18.39 -0.62
C LYS A 40 10.10 -18.39 -1.84
N ASP A 41 11.39 -18.58 -1.63
CA ASP A 41 12.34 -18.86 -2.71
C ASP A 41 12.35 -20.35 -3.09
N GLU A 42 13.25 -20.72 -4.01
CA GLU A 42 13.40 -22.08 -4.51
C GLU A 42 13.83 -23.09 -3.43
N GLU A 43 14.35 -22.62 -2.29
CA GLU A 43 14.77 -23.42 -1.14
C GLU A 43 13.69 -23.48 -0.04
N ASP A 44 12.45 -23.07 -0.34
CA ASP A 44 11.31 -22.98 0.59
C ASP A 44 11.53 -21.99 1.75
N LYS A 45 12.52 -21.09 1.64
CA LYS A 45 12.79 -20.09 2.67
C LYS A 45 11.91 -18.86 2.45
N LYS A 46 11.33 -18.36 3.54
CA LYS A 46 10.55 -17.10 3.53
C LYS A 46 11.42 -15.95 3.04
N ILE A 47 10.93 -15.24 2.03
CA ILE A 47 11.53 -14.04 1.48
C ILE A 47 10.54 -12.88 1.55
N ARG A 48 11.06 -11.67 1.82
CA ARG A 48 10.26 -10.46 1.76
C ARG A 48 10.22 -9.95 0.33
N VAL A 49 9.02 -9.72 -0.18
CA VAL A 49 8.78 -9.08 -1.48
C VAL A 49 7.85 -7.89 -1.25
N CYS A 50 8.16 -6.78 -1.90
CA CYS A 50 7.38 -5.56 -1.79
C CYS A 50 7.01 -5.02 -3.17
N ILE A 51 5.98 -4.18 -3.19
CA ILE A 51 5.62 -3.31 -4.30
C ILE A 51 6.27 -1.95 -4.01
N ASP A 52 7.32 -1.60 -4.75
CA ASP A 52 8.07 -0.34 -4.62
C ASP A 52 7.56 0.70 -5.61
N ALA A 53 6.94 1.77 -5.11
CA ALA A 53 6.40 2.85 -5.93
C ALA A 53 7.31 4.11 -6.01
N LYS A 54 8.54 4.07 -5.47
CA LYS A 54 9.42 5.25 -5.39
C LYS A 54 9.73 5.84 -6.76
N HIS A 55 10.18 4.99 -7.69
CA HIS A 55 10.58 5.40 -9.04
C HIS A 55 9.56 5.03 -10.11
N MET A 56 8.76 3.98 -9.89
CA MET A 56 7.76 3.49 -10.83
C MET A 56 6.50 3.15 -10.06
N GLY A 57 5.42 3.90 -10.28
CA GLY A 57 4.16 3.70 -9.57
C GLY A 57 3.08 4.66 -10.04
N ASN A 58 2.05 4.86 -9.23
CA ASN A 58 0.95 5.76 -9.57
C ASN A 58 0.61 6.74 -8.43
N TYR A 59 -0.47 7.50 -8.61
CA TYR A 59 -0.89 8.54 -7.68
C TYR A 59 -1.25 8.02 -6.28
N MET A 60 -1.54 6.72 -6.10
CA MET A 60 -1.85 6.14 -4.79
C MET A 60 -0.66 6.20 -3.82
N ARG A 61 0.57 6.29 -4.35
CA ARG A 61 1.80 6.43 -3.55
C ARG A 61 1.84 7.70 -2.69
N PHE A 62 0.99 8.68 -3.00
CA PHE A 62 0.91 9.95 -2.28
C PHE A 62 -0.23 9.99 -1.25
N ALA A 63 -0.96 8.89 -1.01
CA ALA A 63 -1.89 8.82 0.11
C ALA A 63 -1.09 8.84 1.42
N ASN A 64 -1.38 9.80 2.29
CA ASN A 64 -0.58 9.99 3.49
C ASN A 64 -1.04 9.06 4.62
N HIS A 65 -0.12 8.79 5.54
CA HIS A 65 -0.43 8.08 6.76
C HIS A 65 -1.39 8.86 7.66
N ARG A 66 -2.30 8.14 8.33
CA ARG A 66 -2.98 8.61 9.54
C ARG A 66 -3.34 7.42 10.44
N ASP A 67 -3.02 7.50 11.74
CA ASP A 67 -3.27 6.42 12.70
C ASP A 67 -4.77 6.25 13.04
N THR A 68 -5.50 7.36 13.19
CA THR A 68 -6.91 7.39 13.55
C THR A 68 -7.72 8.23 12.58
N ASN A 69 -8.97 7.86 12.30
CA ASN A 69 -9.84 8.55 11.35
C ASN A 69 -9.23 8.66 9.94
N GLN A 70 -8.49 7.63 9.53
CA GLN A 70 -8.17 7.38 8.13
C GLN A 70 -9.45 7.08 7.35
N ASN A 71 -9.58 7.62 6.15
CA ASN A 71 -10.77 7.47 5.32
C ASN A 71 -10.56 6.48 4.16
N GLY A 72 -9.32 6.00 3.97
CA GLY A 72 -8.98 4.88 3.10
C GLY A 72 -8.45 3.67 3.88
N ASP A 73 -8.62 2.48 3.31
CA ASP A 73 -8.04 1.22 3.78
C ASP A 73 -7.37 0.48 2.63
N GLN A 74 -6.43 -0.40 2.94
CA GLN A 74 -5.84 -1.32 1.98
C GLN A 74 -6.51 -2.70 2.01
N LEU A 75 -6.76 -3.24 0.83
CA LEU A 75 -7.20 -4.62 0.63
C LEU A 75 -6.23 -5.34 -0.30
N TYR A 76 -5.89 -6.56 0.06
CA TYR A 76 -5.08 -7.44 -0.77
C TYR A 76 -6.00 -8.36 -1.55
N VAL A 77 -5.86 -8.38 -2.87
CA VAL A 77 -6.68 -9.20 -3.75
C VAL A 77 -5.82 -9.95 -4.75
N VAL A 78 -6.25 -11.15 -5.12
CA VAL A 78 -5.64 -11.90 -6.23
C VAL A 78 -6.43 -11.62 -7.50
N TYR A 79 -5.74 -11.20 -8.56
CA TYR A 79 -6.31 -11.02 -9.89
C TYR A 79 -5.29 -11.48 -10.93
N ASN A 80 -5.71 -12.41 -11.80
CA ASN A 80 -4.84 -13.09 -12.77
C ASN A 80 -3.57 -13.68 -12.12
N ASP A 81 -3.78 -14.45 -11.04
CA ASP A 81 -2.74 -15.16 -10.29
C ASP A 81 -1.65 -14.26 -9.68
N LEU A 82 -1.88 -12.95 -9.60
CA LEU A 82 -0.98 -11.99 -8.97
C LEU A 82 -1.70 -11.26 -7.82
N TRP A 83 -0.97 -11.04 -6.71
CA TRP A 83 -1.44 -10.19 -5.63
C TRP A 83 -1.37 -8.71 -6.02
N HIS A 84 -2.43 -7.98 -5.66
CA HIS A 84 -2.54 -6.54 -5.82
C HIS A 84 -2.99 -5.91 -4.51
N VAL A 85 -2.53 -4.69 -4.27
CA VAL A 85 -3.02 -3.85 -3.16
C VAL A 85 -4.00 -2.83 -3.73
N LEU A 86 -5.25 -2.92 -3.32
CA LEU A 86 -6.30 -1.94 -3.60
C LEU A 86 -6.46 -1.00 -2.41
N TYR A 87 -6.73 0.28 -2.66
CA TYR A 87 -7.28 1.15 -1.64
C TYR A 87 -8.79 1.28 -1.83
N ILE A 88 -9.52 1.21 -0.72
CA ILE A 88 -10.97 1.38 -0.67
C ILE A 88 -11.34 2.48 0.32
N ALA A 89 -12.48 3.14 0.10
CA ALA A 89 -13.01 4.13 1.02
C ALA A 89 -13.63 3.45 2.26
N GLN A 90 -13.28 3.90 3.46
CA GLN A 90 -13.90 3.42 4.71
C GLN A 90 -15.20 4.14 5.07
N ALA A 91 -15.37 5.36 4.56
CA ALA A 91 -16.53 6.23 4.76
C ALA A 91 -16.76 7.06 3.50
N GLU A 92 -17.74 7.97 3.51
CA GLU A 92 -17.83 8.99 2.47
C GLU A 92 -16.53 9.84 2.47
N ILE A 93 -15.98 10.08 1.28
CA ILE A 93 -14.87 11.01 1.04
C ILE A 93 -15.37 12.03 0.04
N LYS A 94 -15.50 13.29 0.44
CA LYS A 94 -16.04 14.34 -0.44
C LYS A 94 -15.00 14.75 -1.48
N LEU A 95 -15.48 15.34 -2.57
CA LEU A 95 -14.62 15.99 -3.55
C LEU A 95 -13.59 16.90 -2.86
N HIS A 96 -12.32 16.75 -3.23
CA HIS A 96 -11.17 17.47 -2.68
C HIS A 96 -10.82 17.20 -1.21
N GLU A 97 -11.46 16.23 -0.55
CA GLU A 97 -10.94 15.75 0.73
C GLU A 97 -9.64 14.96 0.53
N GLN A 98 -8.74 15.09 1.50
CA GLN A 98 -7.50 14.33 1.48
C GLN A 98 -7.76 12.87 1.83
N ILE A 99 -7.15 11.97 1.08
CA ILE A 99 -7.19 10.54 1.35
C ILE A 99 -6.02 10.17 2.24
N PHE A 100 -6.34 9.52 3.36
CA PHE A 100 -5.41 8.97 4.32
C PHE A 100 -5.58 7.46 4.44
N VAL A 101 -4.48 6.74 4.59
CA VAL A 101 -4.45 5.31 4.85
C VAL A 101 -3.62 5.03 6.09
N ASN A 102 -3.78 3.84 6.68
CA ASN A 102 -2.92 3.42 7.79
C ASN A 102 -1.77 2.57 7.23
N TYR A 103 -0.54 3.11 7.28
CA TYR A 103 0.68 2.40 6.83
C TYR A 103 1.02 1.15 7.65
N GLY A 104 0.40 0.98 8.82
CA GLY A 104 0.66 -0.11 9.74
C GLY A 104 1.93 0.10 10.56
N GLN A 105 2.01 -0.66 11.66
CA GLN A 105 3.12 -0.60 12.60
C GLN A 105 4.48 -0.98 11.95
N GLY A 106 4.46 -1.94 11.03
CA GLY A 106 5.66 -2.41 10.35
C GLY A 106 6.38 -1.32 9.55
N TYR A 107 5.67 -0.30 9.06
CA TYR A 107 6.29 0.85 8.41
C TYR A 107 7.22 1.60 9.38
N TRP A 108 6.73 1.91 10.58
CA TRP A 108 7.44 2.67 11.60
C TRP A 108 8.62 1.90 12.21
N GLU A 109 8.43 0.60 12.45
CA GLU A 109 9.48 -0.28 12.98
C GLU A 109 10.62 -0.45 11.99
N ASN A 110 10.30 -0.63 10.70
CA ASN A 110 11.33 -0.80 9.69
C ASN A 110 12.08 0.51 9.41
N LYS A 111 11.43 1.67 9.49
CA LYS A 111 12.12 2.96 9.37
C LYS A 111 13.22 3.12 10.43
N LYS A 112 12.95 2.69 11.67
CA LYS A 112 13.97 2.68 12.75
C LYS A 112 15.09 1.66 12.52
N LYS A 113 14.79 0.54 11.87
CA LYS A 113 15.73 -0.56 11.64
C LYS A 113 16.67 -0.31 10.45
N TYR A 114 16.21 0.44 9.47
CA TYR A 114 16.90 0.72 8.22
C TYR A 114 17.00 2.23 7.98
N ASP A 115 17.46 2.97 8.99
CA ASP A 115 17.93 4.35 8.79
C ASP A 115 19.13 4.29 7.83
N PHE A 116 18.92 4.76 6.61
CA PHE A 116 19.95 4.94 5.59
C PHE A 116 20.69 6.27 5.79
#